data_AF-A0A401RLW3-F1
#
_entry.id   AF-A0A401RLW3-F1
#
_cell.length_a   1.000
_cell.length_b   1.000
_cell.length_c   1.000
_cell.angle_alpha   90.00
_cell.angle_beta   90.00
_cell.angle_gamma   90.00
#
_symmetry.space_group_name_H-M   'P 1'
#
loop_
_entity.id
_entity.type
_entity.pdbx_description
1 polymer ?
#
loop_
_entity_poly.entity_id
_entity_poly.type
_entity_poly.pdbx_seq_one_letter_code
_entity_poly.pdbx_strand_id
1 'polypeptide(L)'
;MDIDECATNTSNCEQVCHNTIGSFTCSCLPGYRINATNTSRCDDIDECAINVANCQQSCTNSVGSFTCSCLPGFSINLTNPSVCDAQRKVILRFTVVSEDVDLTNQQVREKVLQNLQVLARDKTARTERKR
;
A
#
# COMPACT_ATOMS: atom_id res chain seq x y z
N MET A 1 22.11 -26.46 -35.89
CA MET A 1 20.76 -25.88 -35.79
C MET A 1 20.37 -25.97 -34.32
N ASP A 2 19.92 -24.86 -33.75
CA ASP A 2 19.48 -24.73 -32.37
C ASP A 2 17.96 -24.89 -32.30
N ILE A 3 17.44 -25.40 -31.18
CA ILE A 3 16.00 -25.49 -30.94
C ILE A 3 15.69 -24.50 -29.83
N ASP A 4 14.82 -23.53 -30.11
CA ASP A 4 14.43 -22.56 -29.09
C ASP A 4 13.43 -23.19 -28.12
N GLU A 5 13.91 -23.67 -26.96
CA GLU A 5 13.06 -24.33 -25.97
C GLU A 5 12.05 -23.39 -25.30
N CYS A 6 12.26 -22.07 -25.39
CA CYS A 6 11.33 -21.07 -24.92
C CYS A 6 10.16 -20.90 -25.89
N ALA A 7 10.42 -20.91 -27.20
CA ALA A 7 9.39 -20.83 -28.23
C ALA A 7 8.54 -22.12 -28.29
N THR A 8 9.13 -23.27 -27.97
CA THR A 8 8.43 -24.57 -27.96
C THR A 8 7.74 -24.89 -26.64
N ASN A 9 7.86 -24.02 -25.61
CA ASN A 9 7.36 -24.25 -24.25
C ASN A 9 7.85 -25.56 -23.61
N THR A 10 9.06 -26.02 -23.98
CA THR A 10 9.66 -27.25 -23.42
C THR A 10 10.65 -26.97 -22.30
N SER A 11 10.93 -25.69 -22.01
CA SER A 11 11.88 -25.25 -20.99
C SER A 11 11.43 -25.52 -19.55
N ASN A 12 10.12 -25.64 -19.29
CA ASN A 12 9.53 -25.79 -17.95
C ASN A 12 9.90 -24.67 -16.95
N CYS A 13 10.38 -23.52 -17.42
CA CYS A 13 10.63 -22.36 -16.56
C CYS A 13 9.30 -21.84 -15.98
N GLU A 14 9.25 -21.60 -14.67
CA GLU A 14 8.05 -21.09 -13.99
C GLU A 14 7.71 -19.65 -14.39
N GLN A 15 8.72 -18.83 -14.68
CA GLN A 15 8.54 -17.41 -14.99
C GLN A 15 9.21 -17.01 -16.31
N VAL A 16 10.51 -16.76 -16.33
CA VAL A 16 11.22 -16.23 -17.52
C VAL A 16 12.15 -17.29 -18.10
N CYS A 17 12.08 -17.50 -19.41
CA CYS A 17 12.94 -18.40 -20.17
C CYS A 17 13.84 -17.59 -21.12
N HIS A 18 15.12 -17.95 -21.17
CA HIS A 18 16.11 -17.37 -22.08
C HIS A 18 16.74 -18.48 -22.91
N ASN A 19 16.49 -18.47 -24.23
CA ASN A 19 17.11 -19.42 -25.14
C ASN A 19 18.60 -19.11 -25.30
N THR A 20 19.42 -20.14 -25.35
CA THR A 20 20.88 -20.04 -25.59
C THR A 20 21.29 -21.05 -26.65
N ILE A 21 22.45 -20.88 -27.26
CA ILE A 21 22.87 -21.84 -28.30
C ILE A 21 23.16 -23.19 -27.62
N GLY A 22 22.33 -24.20 -27.92
CA GLY A 22 22.44 -25.57 -27.44
C GLY A 22 21.75 -25.87 -26.10
N SER A 23 21.03 -24.91 -25.51
CA SER A 23 20.29 -25.07 -24.24
C SER A 23 19.40 -23.84 -23.97
N PHE A 24 18.73 -23.79 -22.82
CA PHE A 24 18.11 -22.58 -22.28
C PHE A 24 18.53 -22.32 -20.83
N THR A 25 18.17 -21.15 -20.31
CA THR A 25 18.28 -20.80 -18.89
C THR A 25 16.98 -20.17 -18.38
N CYS A 26 16.66 -20.40 -17.10
CA CYS A 26 15.50 -19.78 -16.45
C CYS A 26 15.93 -18.62 -15.54
N SER A 27 15.09 -17.59 -15.45
CA SER A 27 15.22 -16.54 -14.43
C SER A 27 13.87 -16.17 -13.84
N CYS A 28 13.89 -15.43 -12.74
CA CYS A 28 12.70 -15.00 -12.03
C CYS A 28 12.44 -13.50 -12.23
N LEU A 29 11.17 -13.10 -12.10
CA LEU A 29 10.71 -11.73 -12.06
C LEU A 29 11.21 -11.02 -10.79
N PRO A 30 11.22 -9.68 -10.75
CA PRO A 30 11.49 -8.92 -9.52
C PRO A 30 10.58 -9.39 -8.37
N GLY A 31 11.14 -9.49 -7.16
CA GLY A 31 10.45 -10.04 -5.97
C GLY A 31 10.60 -11.56 -5.81
N TYR A 32 11.30 -12.24 -6.72
CA TYR A 32 11.51 -13.68 -6.66
C TYR A 32 12.99 -14.05 -6.81
N ARG A 33 13.36 -15.21 -6.26
CA ARG A 33 14.67 -15.83 -6.43
C ARG A 33 14.55 -17.22 -7.00
N ILE A 34 15.58 -17.68 -7.71
CA ILE A 34 15.65 -19.07 -8.18
C ILE A 34 15.60 -20.00 -6.98
N ASN A 35 14.73 -21.02 -7.03
CA ASN A 35 14.61 -22.01 -5.98
C ASN A 35 15.92 -22.82 -5.84
N ALA A 36 16.34 -23.05 -4.60
CA ALA A 36 17.63 -23.64 -4.29
C ALA A 36 17.78 -25.12 -4.74
N THR A 37 16.67 -25.82 -4.93
CA THR A 37 16.65 -27.24 -5.32
C THR A 37 16.17 -27.48 -6.75
N ASN A 38 15.43 -26.53 -7.33
CA ASN A 38 14.94 -26.60 -8.71
C ASN A 38 15.12 -25.25 -9.42
N THR A 39 16.11 -25.17 -10.32
CA THR A 39 16.46 -23.92 -11.02
C THR A 39 15.40 -23.42 -12.00
N SER A 40 14.39 -24.25 -12.32
CA SER A 40 13.26 -23.86 -13.16
C SER A 40 12.14 -23.17 -12.36
N ARG A 41 12.23 -23.16 -11.02
CA ARG A 41 11.22 -22.60 -10.12
C ARG A 41 11.67 -21.30 -9.46
N CYS A 42 10.69 -20.50 -9.07
CA CYS A 42 10.89 -19.20 -8.47
C CYS A 42 10.20 -19.12 -7.11
N ASP A 43 11.00 -18.91 -6.06
CA ASP A 43 10.49 -18.69 -4.71
C ASP A 43 10.34 -17.18 -4.46
N ASP A 44 9.27 -16.82 -3.77
CA ASP A 44 9.07 -15.46 -3.28
C ASP A 44 10.22 -15.02 -2.36
N ILE A 45 10.67 -13.78 -2.52
CA ILE A 45 11.63 -13.16 -1.62
C ILE A 45 10.83 -12.46 -0.54
N ASP A 46 10.85 -13.00 0.68
CA ASP A 46 10.26 -12.28 1.82
C ASP A 46 11.15 -11.09 2.23
N GLU A 47 10.87 -9.90 1.67
CA GLU A 47 11.66 -8.70 1.92
C GLU A 47 11.57 -8.20 3.36
N CYS A 48 10.52 -8.59 4.08
CA CYS A 48 10.35 -8.30 5.50
C CYS A 48 11.28 -9.18 6.35
N ALA A 49 11.38 -10.47 6.04
CA ALA A 49 12.24 -11.41 6.77
C ALA A 49 13.73 -11.09 6.61
N ILE A 50 14.14 -10.61 5.43
CA ILE A 50 15.54 -10.25 5.16
C ILE A 50 15.85 -8.75 5.41
N ASN A 51 14.88 -7.98 5.91
CA ASN A 51 15.02 -6.55 6.24
C ASN A 51 15.49 -5.66 5.08
N VAL A 52 15.09 -5.98 3.83
CA VAL A 52 15.41 -5.14 2.66
C VAL A 52 14.23 -4.26 2.22
N ALA A 53 13.04 -4.52 2.75
CA ALA A 53 11.84 -3.71 2.51
C ALA A 53 11.99 -2.24 2.94
N ASN A 54 12.88 -1.97 3.92
CA ASN A 54 13.15 -0.64 4.46
C ASN A 54 11.90 0.12 4.95
N CYS A 55 10.83 -0.59 5.36
CA CYS A 55 9.65 0.04 5.96
C CYS A 55 10.01 0.71 7.29
N GLN A 56 9.62 1.97 7.49
CA GLN A 56 9.88 2.71 8.72
C GLN A 56 9.17 2.10 9.94
N GLN A 57 7.99 1.48 9.74
CA GLN A 57 7.14 0.99 10.82
C GLN A 57 6.78 -0.49 10.65
N SER A 58 5.74 -0.80 9.87
CA SER A 58 5.28 -2.17 9.67
C SER A 58 5.53 -2.64 8.25
N CYS A 59 5.95 -3.89 8.10
CA CYS A 59 6.17 -4.59 6.83
C CYS A 59 5.27 -5.81 6.76
N THR A 60 4.61 -6.03 5.62
CA THR A 60 3.85 -7.25 5.34
C THR A 60 4.29 -7.81 3.99
N ASN A 61 4.83 -9.02 4.00
CA ASN A 61 5.23 -9.71 2.79
C ASN A 61 4.00 -10.18 2.00
N SER A 62 4.11 -10.16 0.68
CA SER A 62 3.09 -10.64 -0.25
C SER A 62 3.76 -11.38 -1.40
N VAL A 63 3.04 -12.25 -2.11
CA VAL A 63 3.66 -13.02 -3.20
C VAL A 63 4.08 -12.07 -4.34
N GLY A 64 5.39 -11.94 -4.54
CA GLY A 64 6.07 -11.11 -5.51
C GLY A 64 6.32 -9.66 -5.10
N SER A 65 6.01 -9.26 -3.86
CA SER A 65 6.23 -7.89 -3.37
C SER A 65 6.05 -7.78 -1.85
N PHE A 66 6.11 -6.56 -1.32
CA PHE A 66 5.78 -6.27 0.07
C PHE A 66 5.00 -4.98 0.17
N THR A 67 4.35 -4.79 1.32
CA THR A 67 3.66 -3.54 1.64
C THR A 67 4.17 -2.98 2.96
N CYS A 68 4.47 -1.68 2.96
CA CYS A 68 4.72 -0.94 4.19
C CYS A 68 3.42 -0.33 4.69
N SER A 69 3.20 -0.39 6.00
CA SER A 69 2.05 0.27 6.65
C SER A 69 2.48 1.06 7.88
N CYS A 70 1.67 2.07 8.19
CA CYS A 70 1.91 2.98 9.29
C CYS A 70 1.00 2.66 10.48
N LEU A 71 1.55 2.79 11.69
CA LEU A 71 0.84 2.69 12.95
C LEU A 71 -0.21 3.80 13.08
N PRO A 72 -1.23 3.61 13.94
CA PRO A 72 -2.26 4.63 14.18
C PRO A 72 -1.67 6.00 14.52
N GLY A 73 -2.16 7.05 13.86
CA GLY A 73 -1.66 8.43 14.00
C GLY A 73 -0.55 8.80 13.01
N PHE A 74 -0.21 7.93 12.07
CA PHE A 74 0.71 8.17 10.98
C PHE A 74 0.06 7.86 9.63
N SER A 75 0.52 8.53 8.57
CA SER A 75 0.10 8.30 7.18
C SER A 75 1.31 7.99 6.31
N ILE A 76 1.07 7.25 5.23
CA ILE A 76 2.13 6.95 4.25
C ILE A 76 2.61 8.25 3.60
N ASN A 77 3.92 8.40 3.45
CA ASN A 77 4.49 9.57 2.79
C ASN A 77 4.27 9.47 1.27
N LEU A 78 3.74 10.53 0.65
CA LEU A 78 3.36 10.54 -0.76
C LEU A 78 4.55 10.45 -1.73
N THR A 79 5.75 10.78 -1.27
CA THR A 79 6.98 10.74 -2.07
C THR A 79 7.81 9.48 -1.82
N ASN A 80 7.68 8.88 -0.64
CA ASN A 80 8.38 7.68 -0.24
C ASN A 80 7.45 6.75 0.56
N PRO A 81 6.82 5.75 -0.09
CA PRO A 81 5.87 4.86 0.57
C PRO A 81 6.43 4.04 1.75
N SER A 82 7.74 3.94 1.90
CA SER A 82 8.38 3.28 3.04
C SER A 82 8.43 4.15 4.29
N VAL A 83 8.12 5.45 4.19
CA VAL A 83 8.19 6.44 5.27
C VAL A 83 6.77 6.80 5.75
N CYS A 84 6.65 7.02 7.05
CA CYS A 84 5.43 7.36 7.74
C CYS A 84 5.51 8.76 8.35
N ASP A 85 4.63 9.65 7.87
CA ASP A 85 4.50 11.01 8.38
C ASP A 85 3.51 11.05 9.55
N ALA A 86 3.85 11.79 10.61
CA ALA A 86 2.94 11.98 11.73
C ALA A 86 1.71 12.78 11.28
N GLN A 87 0.52 12.24 11.52
CA GLN A 87 -0.72 12.96 11.26
C GLN A 87 -0.86 14.08 12.29
N ARG A 88 -0.71 15.33 11.85
CA ARG A 88 -0.85 16.49 12.73
C ARG A 88 -2.35 16.73 12.97
N LYS A 89 -2.85 16.35 14.15
CA LYS A 89 -4.21 16.68 14.56
C LYS A 89 -4.31 18.19 14.82
N VAL A 90 -4.95 18.93 13.93
CA VAL A 90 -5.28 20.34 14.18
C VAL A 90 -6.48 20.39 15.13
N ILE A 91 -6.29 20.98 16.30
CA ILE A 91 -7.37 21.22 17.27
C ILE A 91 -8.13 22.48 16.80
N LEU A 92 -9.09 22.30 15.90
CA LEU A 92 -10.13 23.31 15.70
C LEU A 92 -11.04 23.24 16.91
N ARG A 93 -11.31 24.37 17.58
CA ARG A 93 -12.08 24.43 18.84
C ARG A 93 -13.31 23.49 18.75
N PHE A 94 -13.21 22.38 19.49
CA PHE A 94 -14.18 21.29 19.68
C PHE A 94 -14.33 20.17 18.63
N THR A 95 -13.44 20.00 17.65
CA THR A 95 -13.39 18.75 16.86
C THR A 95 -11.96 18.29 16.59
N VAL A 96 -11.65 17.03 16.90
CA VAL A 96 -10.47 16.36 16.36
C VAL A 96 -10.81 16.01 14.92
N VAL A 97 -10.25 16.75 13.97
CA VAL A 97 -10.29 16.37 12.55
C VAL A 97 -8.93 15.74 12.24
N SER A 98 -8.90 14.45 11.91
CA SER A 98 -7.80 13.92 11.10
C SER A 98 -7.91 14.63 9.75
N GLU A 99 -6.93 15.46 9.41
CA GLU A 99 -6.82 15.95 8.04
C GLU A 99 -6.38 14.78 7.16
N ASP A 100 -7.34 14.01 6.68
CA ASP A 100 -7.23 13.45 5.35
C ASP A 100 -7.28 14.67 4.41
N VAL A 101 -6.14 15.05 3.84
CA VAL A 101 -6.05 16.17 2.87
C VAL A 101 -6.88 15.90 1.59
N ASP A 102 -7.55 14.73 1.51
CA ASP A 102 -8.38 14.26 0.39
C ASP A 102 -9.87 14.05 0.75
N LEU A 103 -10.51 15.00 1.43
CA LEU A 103 -11.97 14.98 1.51
C LEU A 103 -12.57 15.41 0.17
N THR A 104 -13.31 14.50 -0.47
CA THR A 104 -14.07 14.82 -1.69
C THR A 104 -15.08 15.93 -1.40
N ASN A 105 -15.43 16.72 -2.42
CA ASN A 105 -16.42 17.81 -2.30
C ASN A 105 -17.76 17.35 -1.67
N GLN A 106 -18.13 16.07 -1.83
CA GLN A 106 -19.32 15.49 -1.22
C GLN A 106 -19.19 15.32 0.30
N GLN A 107 -18.05 14.82 0.79
CA GLN A 107 -17.80 14.66 2.22
C GLN A 107 -17.70 16.01 2.94
N VAL A 108 -17.14 17.03 2.27
CA VAL A 108 -17.15 18.41 2.79
C VAL A 108 -18.58 18.95 2.93
N ARG A 109 -19.43 18.73 1.93
CA ARG A 109 -20.85 19.16 1.96
C ARG A 109 -21.63 18.51 3.10
N GLU A 110 -21.47 17.21 3.31
CA GLU A 110 -22.14 16.49 4.39
C GLU A 110 -21.70 17.00 5.77
N LYS A 111 -20.40 17.26 5.96
CA LYS A 111 -19.88 17.85 7.21
C LYS A 111 -20.39 19.28 7.46
N VAL A 112 -20.50 20.11 6.41
CA VAL A 112 -21.07 21.47 6.52
C VAL A 112 -22.56 21.40 6.90
N LEU A 113 -23.31 20.47 6.31
CA LEU A 113 -24.73 20.25 6.63
C LEU A 113 -24.94 19.79 8.07
N GLN A 114 -24.10 18.89 8.59
CA GLN A 114 -24.15 18.47 9.99
C GLN A 114 -23.87 19.64 10.95
N ASN A 115 -22.88 20.49 10.66
CA ASN A 115 -22.58 21.66 11.50
C ASN A 115 -23.73 22.68 11.53
N LEU A 116 -24.42 22.89 10.41
CA LEU A 116 -25.60 23.76 10.35
C LEU A 116 -26.75 23.24 11.22
N GLN A 117 -26.94 21.92 11.30
CA GLN A 117 -27.96 21.30 12.16
C GLN A 117 -27.65 21.48 13.65
N VAL A 118 -26.38 21.41 14.05
CA VAL A 118 -25.95 21.65 15.43
C VAL A 118 -26.23 23.11 15.83
N LEU A 119 -25.91 24.07 14.97
CA LEU A 119 -26.20 25.49 15.20
C LEU A 119 -27.71 25.79 15.25
N ALA A 120 -28.53 25.07 14.50
CA ALA A 120 -29.98 25.22 14.55
C ALA A 120 -30.56 24.72 15.89
N ARG A 121 -30.05 23.61 16.43
CA ARG A 121 -30.47 23.06 17.74
C ARG A 121 -30.08 23.95 18.91
N ASP A 122 -28.92 24.60 18.84
CA ASP A 122 -28.44 25.52 19.87
C ASP A 122 -29.26 26.83 19.91
N LYS A 123 -29.75 27.30 18.75
CA LYS A 123 -30.69 28.43 18.67
C LYS A 123 -32.07 28.10 19.27
N THR A 124 -32.60 26.90 19.03
CA THR A 124 -33.87 26.47 19.65
C THR A 124 -33.74 26.33 21.17
N ALA A 125 -32.64 25.75 21.67
CA ALA A 125 -32.40 25.60 23.11
C ALA A 125 -32.24 26.95 23.85
N ARG A 126 -31.64 27.96 23.20
CA ARG A 126 -31.55 29.32 23.77
C ARG A 126 -32.88 30.09 23.77
N THR A 127 -33.81 29.71 22.90
CA THR A 127 -35.13 30.36 22.83
C THR A 127 -36.07 29.84 23.91
N GLU A 128 -35.93 28.57 24.31
CA GLU A 128 -36.70 27.97 25.41
C GLU A 128 -36.21 28.40 26.81
N ARG A 129 -34.92 28.74 26.98
CA ARG A 129 -34.36 29.22 28.26
C ARG A 129 -34.69 30.68 28.61
N LYS A 130 -35.31 31.44 27.70
CA LYS A 130 -35.71 32.85 27.91
C LYS A 130 -37.21 33.02 28.14
N ARG A 131 -37.94 31.95 28.41
CA ARG A 131 -39.38 31.95 28.67
C ARG A 131 -39.69 31.51 30.10
#